data_AF-A0A915CCH8-F1
#
_entry.id   AF-A0A915CCH8-F1
#
_cell.length_a   1.000
_cell.length_b   1.000
_cell.length_c   1.000
_cell.angle_alpha   90.00
_cell.angle_beta   90.00
_cell.angle_gamma   90.00
#
_symmetry.space_group_name_H-M   'P 1'
#
loop_
_entity.id
_entity.type
_entity.pdbx_description
1 polymer ?
#
loop_
_entity_poly.entity_id
_entity_poly.type
_entity_poly.pdbx_seq_one_letter_code
_entity_poly.pdbx_strand_id
1 'polypeptide(L)' 'MVQRGISTIPKSTNVDRVRENFNIFDFELSGDEMNSLSNVKTRVRLFVCDFFAKHPFYPFKDVDKSKLKEVNMSGF' A
#
# COMPACT_ATOMS: atom_id res chain seq x y z
N MET A 1 -3.20 10.16 5.16
CA MET A 1 -3.91 9.77 3.91
C MET A 1 -5.21 10.55 3.81
N VAL A 2 -6.18 10.31 4.70
CA VAL A 2 -7.49 11.01 4.72
C VAL A 2 -7.33 12.54 4.84
N GLN A 3 -6.53 13.03 5.80
CA GLN A 3 -6.22 14.46 5.95
C GLN A 3 -5.52 15.09 4.72
N ARG A 4 -4.96 14.27 3.81
CA ARG A 4 -4.36 14.72 2.54
C ARG A 4 -5.34 14.59 1.35
N GLY A 5 -6.62 14.29 1.60
CA GLY A 5 -7.62 14.03 0.56
C GLY A 5 -7.50 12.66 -0.12
N ILE A 6 -6.69 11.74 0.42
CA ILE A 6 -6.49 10.40 -0.15
C ILE A 6 -7.35 9.40 0.61
N SER A 7 -8.29 8.77 -0.09
CA SER A 7 -9.16 7.72 0.46
C SER A 7 -8.36 6.50 0.91
N THR A 8 -8.78 5.86 2.00
CA THR A 8 -8.18 4.64 2.56
C THR A 8 -9.20 3.49 2.55
N ILE A 9 -8.69 2.25 2.40
CA ILE A 9 -9.52 1.02 2.40
C ILE A 9 -8.97 -0.01 3.41
N PRO A 10 -8.97 0.28 4.72
CA PRO A 10 -8.44 -0.65 5.72
C PRO A 10 -9.30 -1.92 5.81
N LYS A 11 -8.69 -3.09 5.65
CA LYS A 11 -9.37 -4.39 5.78
C LYS A 11 -9.18 -4.96 7.18
N SER A 12 -10.28 -5.39 7.80
CA SER A 12 -10.26 -6.22 9.01
C SER A 12 -11.48 -7.14 9.06
N THR A 13 -11.32 -8.35 9.60
CA THR A 13 -12.41 -9.25 9.99
C THR A 13 -12.65 -9.24 11.51
N ASN A 14 -11.73 -8.66 12.28
CA ASN A 14 -11.89 -8.44 13.71
C ASN A 14 -12.72 -7.17 13.92
N VAL A 15 -13.83 -7.29 14.66
CA VAL A 15 -14.84 -6.24 14.85
C VAL A 15 -14.27 -5.03 15.60
N ASP A 16 -13.45 -5.24 16.62
CA ASP A 16 -12.88 -4.15 17.41
C ASP A 16 -11.91 -3.32 16.55
N ARG A 17 -11.10 -3.98 15.72
CA ARG A 17 -10.25 -3.30 14.73
C ARG A 17 -11.04 -2.56 13.66
N VAL A 18 -12.24 -3.03 13.29
CA VAL A 18 -13.10 -2.28 12.35
C VAL A 18 -13.54 -0.97 12.97
N ARG A 19 -13.96 -0.99 14.25
CA ARG A 19 -14.33 0.24 14.98
C ARG A 19 -13.13 1.17 15.16
N GLU A 20 -11.99 0.63 15.58
CA GLU A 20 -10.74 1.39 15.76
C GLU A 20 -10.29 2.07 14.46
N ASN A 21 -10.24 1.35 13.34
CA ASN A 21 -9.85 1.92 12.04
C ASN A 21 -10.79 3.03 11.55
N PHE A 22 -12.05 3.03 12.00
CA PHE A 22 -13.04 4.05 11.64
C PHE A 22 -12.96 5.29 12.54
N ASN A 23 -12.51 5.14 13.79
CA ASN A 23 -12.33 6.22 14.77
C ASN A 23 -11.06 7.04 14.49
N ILE A 24 -11.04 7.71 13.34
CA ILE A 24 -9.93 8.58 12.90
C ILE A 24 -10.38 10.02 12.60
N PHE A 25 -11.65 10.34 12.87
CA PHE A 25 -12.28 11.61 12.50
C PHE A 25 -12.45 12.57 13.68
N ASP A 26 -12.10 12.14 14.88
CA ASP A 26 -12.14 12.89 16.14
C ASP A 26 -10.79 13.53 16.49
N PHE A 27 -9.77 13.36 15.65
CA PHE A 27 -8.47 14.02 15.78
C PHE A 27 -7.90 14.43 14.42
N GLU A 28 -6.91 15.31 14.45
CA GLU A 28 -6.09 15.67 13.29
C GLU A 28 -4.61 15.64 13.66
N LEU A 29 -3.75 15.44 12.66
CA LEU A 29 -2.31 15.53 12.83
C LEU A 29 -1.86 16.98 12.59
N SER A 30 -0.96 17.46 13.44
CA SER A 30 -0.28 18.74 13.25
C SER A 30 0.59 18.73 11.98
N GLY A 31 1.01 19.92 11.54
CA GLY A 31 1.92 20.06 10.40
C GLY A 31 3.24 19.30 10.59
N ASP A 32 3.79 19.32 11.80
CA ASP A 32 5.06 18.65 12.12
C ASP A 32 4.94 17.12 12.15
N GLU A 33 3.81 16.60 12.64
CA GLU A 33 3.51 15.17 12.60
C GLU A 33 3.32 14.70 11.15
N MET A 34 2.60 15.47 10.33
CA MET A 34 2.44 15.20 8.91
C MET A 34 3.76 15.24 8.13
N ASN A 35 4.65 16.17 8.48
CA ASN A 35 6.00 16.26 7.91
C ASN A 35 6.85 15.05 8.31
N SER A 36 6.78 14.65 9.59
CA SER A 36 7.49 13.48 10.12
C SER A 36 7.07 12.20 9.40
N LEU A 37 5.76 11.99 9.19
CA LEU A 37 5.23 10.86 8.41
C LEU A 37 5.63 10.88 6.94
N SER A 38 5.80 12.08 6.35
CA SER A 38 6.20 12.22 4.94
C SER A 38 7.69 11.90 4.72
N ASN A 39 8.51 12.04 5.75
CA ASN A 39 9.96 11.85 5.72
C ASN A 39 10.43 10.40 5.96
N VAL A 40 9.54 9.42 5.78
CA VAL A 40 9.91 7.99 5.85
C VAL A 40 10.88 7.63 4.71
N LYS A 41 12.04 7.08 5.08
CA LYS A 41 13.11 6.67 4.15
C LYS A 41 12.71 5.51 3.24
N THR A 42 11.97 4.54 3.79
CA THR A 42 11.58 3.34 3.06
C THR A 42 10.33 3.60 2.23
N ARG A 43 10.47 3.61 0.90
CA ARG A 43 9.35 3.76 -0.04
C ARG A 43 9.35 2.59 -1.01
N VAL A 44 8.66 1.53 -0.63
CA VAL A 44 8.60 0.29 -1.41
C VAL A 44 7.15 -0.09 -1.65
N ARG A 45 6.89 -0.71 -2.80
CA ARG A 45 5.62 -1.35 -3.08
C ARG A 45 5.64 -2.75 -2.46
N LEU A 46 4.69 -3.03 -1.56
CA LEU A 46 4.61 -4.36 -0.93
C LEU A 46 4.18 -5.45 -1.91
N PHE A 47 3.34 -5.12 -2.89
CA PHE A 47 2.85 -6.03 -3.91
C PHE A 47 3.17 -5.52 -5.30
N VAL A 48 4.18 -6.12 -5.93
CA VAL A 48 4.54 -5.85 -7.33
C VAL A 48 3.80 -6.76 -8.31
N CYS A 49 3.07 -7.77 -7.83
CA CYS A 49 2.40 -8.78 -8.66
C CYS A 49 3.34 -9.32 -9.75
N ASP A 50 4.47 -9.87 -9.30
CA ASP A 50 5.56 -10.40 -10.14
C ASP A 50 5.10 -11.46 -11.15
N PHE A 51 4.10 -12.27 -10.80
CA PHE A 51 3.43 -13.19 -11.70
C PHE A 51 2.81 -12.55 -12.95
N PHE A 52 2.53 -11.24 -12.94
CA PHE A 52 2.07 -10.48 -14.11
C PHE A 52 3.15 -9.63 -14.79
N ALA A 53 4.42 -9.74 -14.39
CA ALA A 53 5.49 -8.87 -14.89
C ALA A 53 5.70 -8.91 -16.42
N LYS A 54 5.30 -10.02 -17.07
CA LYS A 54 5.34 -10.22 -18.53
C LYS A 54 4.09 -9.71 -19.27
N HIS A 55 3.04 -9.29 -18.56
CA HIS A 55 1.82 -8.81 -19.18
C HIS A 55 2.07 -7.49 -19.94
N PRO A 56 1.52 -7.30 -21.15
CA PRO A 56 1.76 -6.08 -21.95
C PRO A 56 1.32 -4.80 -21.24
N PHE A 57 0.33 -4.91 -20.34
CA PHE A 57 -0.19 -3.79 -19.55
C PHE A 57 0.28 -3.80 -18.09
N TYR A 58 1.43 -4.42 -17.79
CA TYR A 58 1.98 -4.38 -16.44
C TYR A 58 2.29 -2.91 -16.02
N PRO A 59 1.72 -2.41 -14.91
CA PRO A 59 1.68 -0.97 -14.64
C PRO A 59 3.00 -0.38 -14.11
N PHE A 60 3.91 -1.20 -13.57
CA PHE A 60 5.08 -0.70 -12.86
C PHE A 60 6.33 -0.73 -13.76
N LYS A 61 6.68 0.43 -14.33
CA LYS A 61 7.83 0.60 -15.23
C LYS A 61 9.16 0.73 -14.48
N ASP A 62 9.10 1.18 -13.23
CA ASP A 62 10.21 1.42 -12.32
C ASP A 62 10.70 0.15 -11.60
N VAL A 63 9.95 -0.94 -11.70
CA VAL A 63 10.31 -2.22 -11.10
C VAL A 63 11.35 -2.94 -11.97
N ASP A 64 12.50 -3.24 -11.37
CA ASP A 64 13.55 -4.06 -11.98
C ASP A 64 13.10 -5.52 -12.08
N LYS A 65 12.61 -5.90 -13.27
CA LYS A 65 12.06 -7.23 -13.54
C LYS A 65 13.10 -8.35 -13.44
N SER A 66 14.40 -8.03 -13.55
CA SER A 66 15.47 -9.05 -13.44
C SER A 66 15.58 -9.63 -12.02
N LYS A 67 15.06 -8.91 -11.02
CA LYS A 67 15.06 -9.31 -9.61
C LYS A 67 13.80 -10.07 -9.19
N LEU A 68 12.83 -10.23 -10.10
CA LEU A 68 11.60 -10.96 -9.82
C LEU A 68 11.82 -12.46 -10.04
N LYS A 69 11.37 -13.28 -9.10
CA LYS A 69 11.40 -14.74 -9.25
C LYS A 69 10.27 -15.15 -10.18
N GLU A 70 10.54 -16.03 -11.13
CA GLU A 70 9.46 -16.63 -11.93
C GLU A 70 8.58 -17.49 -11.01
N VAL A 71 7.32 -17.07 -10.84
CA VAL A 71 6.30 -17.84 -10.15
C VAL A 71 5.46 -18.55 -11.22
N ASN A 72 5.70 -19.85 -11.42
CA ASN A 72 4.87 -20.68 -12.29
C ASN A 72 3.58 -21.03 -11.57
N MET A 73 2.45 -20.49 -12.04
CA MET A 73 1.11 -20.85 -11.53
C MET A 73 0.50 -22.03 -12.30
N SER A 74 1.29 -23.05 -12.66
CA SER A 74 0.83 -24.23 -13.41
C SER A 74 0.00 -25.22 -12.56
N GLY A 75 -0.71 -24.73 -11.54
CA GLY A 75 -1.43 -25.55 -10.55
C GLY A 75 -2.83 -25.05 -10.22
N PHE A 76 -3.42 -24.19 -11.07
CA PHE A 76 -4.85 -23.90 -11.08
C PHE A 76 -5.49 -24.53 -12.31
#